data_AF-A0A5M7QRN3-F1
#
_entry.id   AF-A0A5M7QRN3-F1
#
_cell.length_a   1.000
_cell.length_b   1.000
_cell.length_c   1.000
_cell.angle_alpha   90.00
_cell.angle_beta   90.00
_cell.angle_gamma   90.00
#
_symmetry.space_group_name_H-M   'P 1'
#
loop_
_entity.id
_entity.type
_entity.pdbx_description
1 polymer ?
#
loop_
_entity_poly.entity_id
_entity_poly.type
_entity_poly.pdbx_seq_one_letter_code
_entity_poly.pdbx_strand_id
1 'polypeptide(L)' 'MPRDYEINDAFRLAIKRDARGRYTVSTLDFIEKLQQLNWHFTLWEANRWIEAHKSDFRDISAEEGEERTFQVFNPNGAM' A
#
# COMPACT_ATOMS: atom_id res chain seq x y z
N MET A 1 -6.37 -2.18 21.11
CA MET A 1 -6.83 -0.84 20.70
C MET A 1 -7.18 -0.90 19.22
N PRO A 2 -8.38 -0.46 18.82
CA PRO A 2 -8.92 -0.69 17.49
C PRO A 2 -8.62 0.48 16.54
N ARG A 3 -7.37 0.71 16.10
CA ARG A 3 -7.09 1.74 15.06
C ARG A 3 -6.12 1.27 13.99
N ASP A 4 -5.04 0.59 14.35
CA ASP A 4 -4.06 0.09 13.38
C ASP A 4 -4.61 -1.02 12.48
N TYR A 5 -5.59 -1.78 12.97
CA TYR A 5 -6.19 -2.88 12.21
C TYR A 5 -7.01 -2.38 11.01
N GLU A 6 -7.73 -1.25 11.14
CA GLU A 6 -8.53 -0.65 10.05
C GLU A 6 -7.62 -0.16 8.94
N ILE A 7 -6.52 0.50 9.30
CA ILE A 7 -5.51 0.97 8.34
C ILE A 7 -4.84 -0.23 7.66
N ASN A 8 -4.54 -1.31 8.41
CA ASN A 8 -4.00 -2.53 7.83
C ASN A 8 -5.01 -3.22 6.89
N ASP A 9 -6.30 -3.18 7.22
CA ASP A 9 -7.37 -3.76 6.42
C ASP A 9 -7.56 -2.99 5.11
N ALA A 10 -7.63 -1.66 5.20
CA ALA A 10 -7.61 -0.78 4.01
C ALA A 10 -6.39 -1.04 3.13
N PHE A 11 -5.20 -1.20 3.73
CA PHE A 11 -3.99 -1.52 2.98
C PHE A 11 -4.12 -2.87 2.25
N ARG A 12 -4.61 -3.91 2.93
CA ARG A 12 -4.82 -5.24 2.32
C ARG A 12 -5.84 -5.20 1.19
N LEU A 13 -6.92 -4.43 1.36
CA LEU A 13 -7.94 -4.22 0.33
C LEU A 13 -7.40 -3.43 -0.87
N ALA A 14 -6.37 -2.62 -0.66
CA ALA A 14 -5.70 -1.86 -1.72
C ALA A 14 -4.64 -2.66 -2.49
N ILE A 15 -4.23 -3.81 -1.96
CA ILE A 15 -3.31 -4.71 -2.66
C ILE A 15 -4.02 -5.32 -3.87
N LYS A 16 -3.45 -5.09 -5.05
CA LYS A 16 -3.85 -5.68 -6.32
C LYS A 16 -2.81 -6.67 -6.79
N ARG A 17 -3.24 -7.62 -7.63
CA ARG A 17 -2.32 -8.58 -8.27
C ARG A 17 -2.04 -8.11 -9.69
N ASP A 18 -0.77 -7.86 -9.97
CA ASP A 18 -0.24 -7.51 -11.29
C ASP A 18 -0.35 -8.71 -12.26
N ALA A 19 -0.31 -8.44 -13.56
CA ALA A 19 -0.37 -9.49 -14.60
C ALA A 19 0.73 -10.55 -14.47
N ARG A 20 1.85 -10.21 -13.83
CA ARG A 20 2.97 -11.12 -13.50
C ARG A 20 2.74 -11.94 -12.22
N GLY A 21 1.56 -11.88 -11.62
CA GLY A 21 1.21 -12.59 -10.40
C GLY A 21 1.79 -12.00 -9.11
N ARG A 22 2.46 -10.84 -9.19
CA ARG A 22 3.04 -10.11 -8.05
C ARG A 22 1.99 -9.22 -7.40
N TYR A 23 2.13 -8.95 -6.11
CA TYR A 23 1.26 -8.02 -5.40
C TYR A 23 1.80 -6.60 -5.51
N THR A 24 0.95 -5.66 -5.91
CA THR A 24 1.23 -4.24 -6.01
C THR A 24 0.17 -3.45 -5.26
N VAL A 25 0.54 -2.30 -4.74
CA VAL A 25 -0.36 -1.38 -4.05
C VAL A 25 0.02 0.04 -4.43
N SER A 26 -0.97 0.85 -4.79
CA SER A 26 -0.77 2.26 -5.12
C SER A 26 -1.25 3.10 -3.94
N THR A 27 -0.53 4.17 -3.62
CA THR A 27 -0.88 5.07 -2.50
C THR A 27 -2.26 5.70 -2.70
N LEU A 28 -2.64 5.98 -3.94
CA LEU A 28 -4.00 6.42 -4.28
C LEU A 28 -5.06 5.41 -3.82
N ASP A 29 -4.93 4.15 -4.22
CA ASP A 29 -5.91 3.12 -3.88
C ASP A 29 -5.98 2.93 -2.36
N PHE A 30 -4.83 3.00 -1.69
CA PHE A 30 -4.77 2.97 -0.23
C PHE A 30 -5.56 4.13 0.41
N ILE A 31 -5.42 5.36 -0.10
CA ILE A 31 -6.21 6.51 0.37
C ILE A 31 -7.70 6.31 0.09
N GLU A 32 -8.07 5.81 -1.08
CA GLU A 32 -9.49 5.53 -1.41
C GLU A 32 -10.10 4.53 -0.41
N LYS A 33 -9.36 3.50 -0.01
CA LYS A 33 -9.80 2.55 1.02
C LYS A 33 -9.87 3.18 2.40
N LEU A 34 -8.90 4.02 2.75
CA LEU A 34 -8.90 4.76 4.02
C LEU A 34 -10.11 5.70 4.12
N GLN A 35 -10.43 6.42 3.06
CA GLN A 35 -11.60 7.31 3.00
C GLN A 35 -12.90 6.53 3.19
N GLN A 36 -13.01 5.32 2.65
CA GLN A 36 -14.17 4.44 2.88
C GLN A 36 -14.32 4.02 4.35
N LEU A 37 -13.20 3.91 5.07
CA LEU A 37 -13.16 3.66 6.50
C LEU A 37 -13.22 4.96 7.34
N ASN A 38 -13.57 6.08 6.71
CA ASN A 38 -13.68 7.40 7.35
C ASN A 38 -12.34 7.98 7.86
N TRP A 39 -11.23 7.51 7.29
CA TRP A 39 -9.87 8.00 7.55
C TRP A 39 -9.42 8.95 6.43
N HIS A 40 -8.95 10.13 6.82
CA HIS A 40 -8.44 11.13 5.89
C HIS A 40 -6.93 11.16 5.96
N PHE A 41 -6.26 10.44 5.07
CA PHE A 41 -4.80 10.45 4.93
C PHE A 41 -4.39 11.23 3.69
N THR A 42 -3.28 11.94 3.79
CA THR A 42 -2.59 12.51 2.63
C THR A 42 -1.70 11.46 1.95
N LEU A 43 -1.30 11.71 0.69
CA LEU A 43 -0.34 10.87 -0.04
C LEU A 43 0.96 10.70 0.74
N TRP A 44 1.47 11.78 1.33
CA TRP A 44 2.66 11.73 2.17
C TRP A 44 2.49 10.87 3.42
N GLU A 45 1.37 11.00 4.15
CA GLU A 45 1.10 10.17 5.34
C GLU A 45 0.93 8.70 5.00
N ALA A 46 0.23 8.41 3.91
CA ALA A 46 0.04 7.06 3.40
C ALA A 46 1.38 6.41 3.02
N ASN A 47 2.22 7.14 2.27
CA ASN A 47 3.57 6.69 1.92
C ASN A 47 4.41 6.39 3.17
N ARG A 48 4.44 7.33 4.11
CA ARG A 48 5.20 7.18 5.37
C ARG A 48 4.68 6.00 6.20
N TRP A 49 3.38 5.76 6.21
CA TRP A 49 2.78 4.62 6.91
C TRP A 49 3.22 3.30 6.29
N ILE A 50 3.19 3.19 4.96
CA ILE A 50 3.64 2.00 4.22
C ILE A 50 5.13 1.74 4.50
N GLU A 51 5.98 2.77 4.40
CA GLU A 51 7.42 2.65 4.68
C GLU A 51 7.69 2.22 6.14
N ALA A 52 6.90 2.71 7.10
CA ALA A 52 7.05 2.35 8.50
C ALA A 52 6.54 0.94 8.85
N HIS A 53 5.50 0.45 8.18
CA HIS A 53 4.81 -0.81 8.53
C HIS A 53 5.12 -1.98 7.60
N LYS A 54 5.60 -1.73 6.38
CA LYS A 54 5.70 -2.73 5.31
C LYS A 54 7.09 -2.74 4.69
N SER A 55 8.03 -3.37 5.38
CA SER A 55 9.40 -3.53 4.91
C SER A 55 9.54 -4.47 3.70
N ASP A 56 8.55 -5.34 3.46
CA ASP A 56 8.52 -6.27 2.31
C ASP A 56 8.10 -5.61 0.99
N PHE A 57 7.53 -4.40 1.07
CA PHE A 57 7.10 -3.65 -0.09
C PHE A 57 8.20 -2.70 -0.53
N ARG A 58 8.55 -2.75 -1.82
CA ARG A 58 9.50 -1.83 -2.44
C ARG A 58 8.76 -0.82 -3.30
N ASP A 59 9.13 0.44 -3.18
CA ASP A 59 8.71 1.47 -4.11
C ASP A 59 9.22 1.14 -5.52
N ILE A 60 8.31 1.11 -6.49
CA ILE A 60 8.58 0.90 -7.92
C ILE A 60 8.05 2.05 -8.77
N SER A 61 7.75 3.18 -8.13
CA SER A 61 7.19 4.36 -8.77
C SER A 61 8.15 4.86 -9.83
N ALA A 62 7.68 4.92 -11.08
CA ALA A 62 8.47 5.45 -12.19
C ALA A 62 8.33 6.99 -12.31
N GLU A 63 7.30 7.55 -11.68
CA GLU A 63 6.93 8.96 -11.78
C GLU A 63 7.40 9.73 -10.53
N GLU A 64 7.95 10.93 -10.74
CA GLU A 64 8.35 11.85 -9.67
C GLU A 64 7.10 12.53 -9.11
N GLY A 65 6.33 11.78 -8.32
CA GLY A 65 5.08 12.24 -7.69
C GLY A 65 4.89 11.71 -6.27
N GLU A 66 3.92 12.30 -5.56
CA GLU A 66 3.47 11.81 -4.25
C GLU A 66 2.68 10.50 -4.38
N GLU A 67 2.18 10.22 -5.58
CA GLU A 67 1.49 9.00 -5.97
C GLU A 67 2.51 7.88 -6.21
N ARG A 68 2.81 7.14 -5.14
CA ARG A 68 3.74 6.03 -5.21
C ARG A 68 3.03 4.70 -5.46
N THR A 69 3.71 3.80 -6.16
CA THR A 69 3.31 2.41 -6.32
C THR A 69 4.37 1.53 -5.69
N PHE A 70 3.93 0.72 -4.73
CA PHE A 70 4.75 -0.25 -4.05
C PHE A 70 4.45 -1.66 -4.56
N GLN A 71 5.48 -2.49 -4.64
CA GLN A 71 5.37 -3.89 -5.03
C GLN A 71 5.94 -4.76 -3.93
N VAL A 72 5.23 -5.86 -3.59
CA VAL A 72 5.78 -6.89 -2.72
C VAL A 72 7.01 -7.49 -3.38
N PHE A 73 8.14 -7.32 -2.73
CA PHE A 73 9.38 -7.96 -3.10
C PHE A 73 9.54 -9.22 -2.24
N ASN A 74 8.85 -10.29 -2.64
CA ASN A 74 9.04 -11.60 -2.01
C ASN A 74 9.99 -12.44 -2.90
N PRO A 75 11.28 -12.59 -2.52
CA PRO A 75 12.24 -13.39 -3.30
C PRO A 75 11.91 -14.89 -3.31
N ASN A 76 11.03 -15.36 -2.43
CA ASN A 76 10.61 -16.75 -2.32
C ASN A 76 9.19 -16.97 -2.87
N GLY A 77 8.91 -16.54 -4.11
CA GLY A 77 7.61 -16.73 -4.78
C GLY A 77 7.22 -18.20 -5.02
N ALA A 78 7.16 -19.02 -3.97
CA ALA A 78 6.77 -20.41 -3.99
C ALA A 78 5.55 -20.60 -3.09
N MET A 79 4.37 -20.64 -3.71
CA MET A 79 3.34 -21.63 -3.43
C MET A 79 2.77 -22.08 -4.76
#